data_AF-A0A3S9TQK3-F1
#
_entry.id   AF-A0A3S9TQK3-F1
#
_cell.length_a   1.000
_cell.length_b   1.000
_cell.length_c   1.000
_cell.angle_alpha   90.00
_cell.angle_beta   90.00
_cell.angle_gamma   90.00
#
_symmetry.space_group_name_H-M   'P 1'
#
loop_
_entity.id
_entity.type
_entity.pdbx_description
1 polymer ?
#
loop_
_entity_poly.entity_id
_entity_poly.type
_entity_poly.pdbx_seq_one_letter_code
_entity_poly.pdbx_strand_id
1 'polypeptide(L)'
;MSVEEFNKHQQDVRTRTDSFTKAIFVLSGGALSISIGLFLSSKSQLSADLVFYLQFSWGLLATTILSLVVMLFLIIARDYRFGERWRLYLDGKLEGRPENHAPWDRVIWLLGIISLVSFVLGFGLLVYSAITFLEVAK
;
A
#
# COMPACT_ATOMS: atom_id res chain seq x y z
N MET A 1 -27.46 16.03 7.60
CA MET A 1 -26.31 15.96 6.68
C MET A 1 -26.85 16.06 5.27
N SER A 2 -26.49 17.12 4.55
CA SER A 2 -26.90 17.27 3.14
C SER A 2 -26.11 16.30 2.24
N VAL A 3 -26.63 16.02 1.04
CA VAL A 3 -25.92 15.22 0.04
C VAL A 3 -24.57 15.86 -0.32
N GLU A 4 -24.51 17.19 -0.34
CA GLU A 4 -23.29 17.95 -0.59
C GLU A 4 -22.25 17.77 0.53
N GLU A 5 -22.67 17.84 1.80
CA GLU A 5 -21.80 17.58 2.96
C GLU A 5 -21.25 16.14 2.93
N PHE A 6 -22.10 15.17 2.60
CA PHE A 6 -21.69 13.77 2.48
C PHE A 6 -20.66 13.58 1.36
N ASN A 7 -20.92 14.13 0.17
CA ASN A 7 -20.00 14.02 -0.97
C ASN A 7 -18.66 14.69 -0.68
N LYS A 8 -18.66 15.85 -0.02
CA LYS A 8 -17.45 16.54 0.43
C LYS A 8 -16.65 15.69 1.41
N HIS A 9 -17.31 15.03 2.35
CA HIS A 9 -16.65 14.12 3.28
C HIS A 9 -16.00 12.93 2.56
N GLN A 10 -16.70 12.29 1.62
CA GLN A 10 -16.15 11.19 0.83
C GLN A 10 -14.93 11.61 0.00
N GLN A 11 -14.97 12.81 -0.59
CA GLN A 11 -13.84 13.36 -1.33
C GLN A 11 -12.63 13.60 -0.41
N ASP A 12 -12.83 14.17 0.78
CA ASP A 12 -11.74 14.39 1.75
C ASP A 12 -11.08 13.08 2.17
N VAL A 13 -11.88 12.04 2.48
CA VAL A 13 -11.37 10.70 2.81
C VAL A 13 -10.50 10.16 1.66
N ARG A 14 -10.98 10.24 0.41
CA ARG A 14 -10.22 9.81 -0.77
C ARG A 14 -8.89 10.55 -0.90
N THR A 15 -8.90 11.88 -0.73
CA THR A 15 -7.68 12.71 -0.81
C THR A 15 -6.67 12.34 0.27
N ARG A 16 -7.13 12.08 1.50
CA ARG A 16 -6.27 11.62 2.60
C ARG A 16 -5.69 10.24 2.33
N THR A 17 -6.50 9.31 1.82
CA THR A 17 -6.03 7.97 1.45
C THR A 17 -4.97 8.01 0.36
N ASP A 18 -5.14 8.85 -0.67
CA ASP A 18 -4.14 9.03 -1.74
C ASP A 18 -2.82 9.60 -1.18
N SER A 19 -2.92 10.63 -0.35
CA SER A 19 -1.74 11.25 0.28
C SER A 19 -1.00 10.26 1.20
N PHE A 20 -1.74 9.48 1.99
CA PHE A 20 -1.20 8.43 2.86
C PHE A 20 -0.52 7.32 2.05
N THR A 21 -1.15 6.87 0.98
CA THR A 21 -0.60 5.84 0.08
C THR A 21 0.70 6.30 -0.56
N LYS A 22 0.77 7.55 -1.04
CA LYS A 22 1.99 8.15 -1.58
C LYS A 22 3.11 8.21 -0.55
N ALA A 23 2.81 8.61 0.68
CA ALA A 23 3.79 8.63 1.76
C ALA A 23 4.37 7.22 2.02
N ILE A 24 3.52 6.19 2.09
CA ILE A 24 3.97 4.80 2.28
C ILE A 24 4.84 4.34 1.10
N PHE A 25 4.47 4.67 -0.15
CA PHE A 25 5.28 4.32 -1.32
C PHE A 25 6.68 4.93 -1.26
N VAL A 26 6.77 6.22 -0.97
CA VAL A 26 8.05 6.94 -0.89
C VAL A 26 8.91 6.38 0.23
N LEU A 27 8.32 6.17 1.41
CA LEU A 27 9.05 5.62 2.56
C LEU A 27 9.52 4.18 2.29
N SER A 28 8.64 3.31 1.77
CA SER A 28 8.99 1.91 1.50
C SER A 28 10.05 1.81 0.40
N GLY A 29 9.87 2.50 -0.72
CA GLY A 29 10.80 2.47 -1.84
C GLY A 29 12.14 3.12 -1.50
N GLY A 30 12.13 4.25 -0.79
CA GLY A 30 13.34 4.92 -0.33
C GLY A 30 14.12 4.08 0.67
N ALA A 31 13.45 3.55 1.71
CA ALA A 31 14.07 2.71 2.72
C ALA A 31 14.63 1.41 2.12
N LEU A 32 13.91 0.77 1.21
CA LEU A 32 14.37 -0.42 0.49
C LEU A 32 15.62 -0.12 -0.33
N SER A 33 15.59 0.94 -1.15
CA SER A 33 16.70 1.30 -2.05
C SER A 33 17.97 1.66 -1.26
N ILE A 34 17.83 2.48 -0.21
CA ILE A 34 18.94 2.89 0.65
C ILE A 34 19.53 1.69 1.39
N SER A 35 18.68 0.85 1.99
CA SER A 35 19.16 -0.29 2.77
C SER A 35 19.86 -1.33 1.90
N ILE A 36 19.30 -1.69 0.75
CA ILE A 36 19.97 -2.60 -0.19
C ILE A 36 21.34 -2.05 -0.60
N GLY A 37 21.43 -0.77 -0.94
CA GLY A 37 22.70 -0.13 -1.31
C GLY A 37 23.73 -0.15 -0.18
N LEU A 38 23.33 0.20 1.04
CA LEU A 38 24.21 0.21 2.21
C LEU A 38 24.72 -1.19 2.55
N PHE A 39 23.83 -2.19 2.61
CA PHE A 39 24.22 -3.55 3.00
C PHE A 39 25.00 -4.29 1.91
N LEU A 40 24.78 -4.00 0.62
CA LEU A 40 25.62 -4.53 -0.46
C LEU A 40 27.02 -3.91 -0.49
N SER A 41 27.15 -2.64 -0.07
CA SER A 41 28.44 -1.93 -0.03
C SER A 41 29.25 -2.21 1.23
N SER A 42 28.63 -2.82 2.25
CA SER A 42 29.28 -3.20 3.49
C SER A 42 30.33 -4.30 3.25
N LYS A 43 31.58 -4.04 3.68
CA LYS A 43 32.64 -5.05 3.74
C LYS A 43 32.59 -5.92 5.00
N SER A 44 31.72 -5.57 5.96
CA SER A 44 31.59 -6.31 7.21
C SER A 44 30.81 -7.61 7.00
N GLN A 45 31.28 -8.68 7.66
CA GLN A 45 30.54 -9.94 7.69
C GLN A 45 29.28 -9.75 8.55
N LEU A 46 28.12 -9.69 7.90
CA LEU A 46 26.83 -9.65 8.58
C LEU A 46 26.58 -11.00 9.26
N SER A 47 26.07 -10.98 10.49
CA SER A 47 25.61 -12.20 11.15
C SER A 47 24.42 -12.78 10.38
N ALA A 48 24.29 -14.11 10.41
CA ALA A 48 23.19 -14.80 9.71
C ALA A 48 21.81 -14.30 10.16
N ASP A 49 21.66 -14.00 11.45
CA ASP A 49 20.43 -13.46 12.03
C ASP A 49 20.08 -12.09 11.45
N LEU A 50 21.07 -11.20 11.32
CA LEU A 50 20.87 -9.86 10.76
C LEU A 50 20.45 -9.93 9.29
N VAL A 51 21.07 -10.84 8.52
CA VAL A 51 20.69 -11.08 7.11
C VAL A 51 19.24 -11.55 7.01
N PHE A 52 18.80 -12.45 7.90
CA PHE A 52 17.43 -12.94 7.91
C PHE A 52 16.42 -11.80 8.14
N TYR A 53 16.64 -10.95 9.16
CA TYR A 53 15.75 -9.82 9.42
C TYR A 53 15.73 -8.79 8.28
N LEU A 54 16.87 -8.55 7.64
CA LEU A 54 16.97 -7.69 6.46
C LEU A 54 16.16 -8.21 5.28
N GLN A 55 16.34 -9.47 4.93
CA GLN A 55 15.61 -10.10 3.83
C GLN A 55 14.10 -10.09 4.09
N PHE A 56 13.69 -10.39 5.32
CA PHE A 56 12.28 -10.39 5.69
C PHE A 56 11.68 -8.98 5.66
N SER A 57 12.42 -7.98 6.18
CA SER A 57 12.07 -6.56 6.06
C SER A 57 11.88 -6.13 4.61
N TRP A 58 12.84 -6.46 3.74
CA TRP A 58 12.77 -6.14 2.31
C TRP A 58 11.57 -6.79 1.64
N GLY A 59 11.30 -8.05 1.95
CA GLY A 59 10.11 -8.76 1.49
C GLY A 59 8.84 -8.03 1.88
N LEU A 60 8.69 -7.65 3.15
CA LEU A 60 7.51 -6.95 3.67
C LEU A 60 7.32 -5.55 3.05
N LEU A 61 8.39 -4.78 2.88
CA LEU A 61 8.34 -3.48 2.21
C LEU A 61 7.98 -3.63 0.72
N ALA A 62 8.51 -4.65 0.04
CA ALA A 62 8.13 -4.96 -1.34
C ALA A 62 6.66 -5.40 -1.43
N THR A 63 6.19 -6.26 -0.53
CA THR A 63 4.78 -6.66 -0.43
C THR A 63 3.88 -5.45 -0.21
N THR A 64 4.28 -4.51 0.64
CA THR A 64 3.56 -3.24 0.85
C THR A 64 3.36 -2.49 -0.46
N ILE A 65 4.45 -2.25 -1.20
CA ILE A 65 4.43 -1.55 -2.49
C ILE A 65 3.50 -2.29 -3.47
N LEU A 66 3.68 -3.60 -3.65
CA LEU A 66 2.90 -4.40 -4.59
C LEU A 66 1.41 -4.42 -4.22
N SER A 67 1.07 -4.63 -2.94
CA SER A 67 -0.31 -4.62 -2.46
C SER A 67 -0.97 -3.25 -2.67
N LEU A 68 -0.27 -2.15 -2.45
CA LEU A 68 -0.79 -0.81 -2.72
C LEU A 68 -1.00 -0.56 -4.22
N VAL A 69 -0.08 -1.00 -5.09
CA VAL A 69 -0.25 -0.88 -6.56
C VAL A 69 -1.50 -1.63 -7.00
N VAL A 70 -1.65 -2.88 -6.56
CA VAL A 70 -2.82 -3.71 -6.90
C VAL A 70 -4.10 -3.09 -6.33
N MET A 71 -4.08 -2.62 -5.09
CA MET A 71 -5.22 -1.94 -4.46
C MET A 71 -5.67 -0.72 -5.27
N LEU A 72 -4.75 0.18 -5.62
CA LEU A 72 -5.07 1.38 -6.41
C LEU A 72 -5.59 1.02 -7.80
N PHE A 73 -5.00 0.03 -8.46
CA PHE A 73 -5.48 -0.47 -9.74
C PHE A 73 -6.92 -1.00 -9.62
N LEU A 74 -7.23 -1.78 -8.58
CA LEU A 74 -8.58 -2.29 -8.35
C LEU A 74 -9.59 -1.16 -8.06
N ILE A 75 -9.19 -0.12 -7.33
CA ILE A 75 -10.02 1.07 -7.13
C ILE A 75 -10.35 1.72 -8.48
N ILE A 76 -9.35 1.95 -9.34
CA ILE A 76 -9.55 2.54 -10.67
C ILE A 76 -10.43 1.66 -11.54
N ALA A 77 -10.17 0.35 -11.58
CA ALA A 77 -10.93 -0.60 -12.38
C ALA A 77 -12.40 -0.68 -11.94
N ARG A 78 -12.64 -0.72 -10.62
CA ARG A 78 -13.99 -0.69 -10.02
C ARG A 78 -14.71 0.62 -10.36
N ASP A 79 -14.06 1.76 -10.14
CA ASP A 79 -14.62 3.09 -10.40
C ASP A 79 -14.97 3.26 -11.89
N TYR A 80 -14.09 2.81 -12.80
CA TYR A 80 -14.32 2.84 -14.24
C TYR A 80 -15.50 1.97 -14.66
N ARG A 81 -15.53 0.70 -14.23
CA ARG A 81 -16.63 -0.23 -14.52
C ARG A 81 -17.97 0.33 -14.02
N PHE A 82 -17.96 0.97 -12.86
CA PHE A 82 -19.15 1.59 -12.30
C PHE A 82 -19.61 2.80 -13.11
N GLY A 83 -18.70 3.72 -13.43
CA GLY A 83 -19.00 4.90 -14.24
C GLY A 83 -19.58 4.52 -15.60
N GLU A 84 -19.03 3.49 -16.23
CA GLU A 84 -19.52 2.99 -17.51
C GLU A 84 -20.92 2.37 -17.41
N ARG A 85 -21.20 1.62 -16.34
CA ARG A 85 -22.55 1.09 -16.11
C ARG A 85 -23.57 2.18 -15.83
N TRP A 86 -23.19 3.21 -15.08
CA TRP A 86 -24.05 4.38 -14.88
C TRP A 86 -24.34 5.10 -16.19
N ARG A 87 -23.33 5.26 -17.05
CA ARG A 87 -23.52 5.80 -18.40
C ARG A 87 -24.54 4.99 -19.19
N LEU A 88 -24.41 3.65 -19.19
CA LEU A 88 -25.36 2.77 -19.89
C LEU A 88 -26.77 2.80 -19.29
N TYR A 89 -26.90 2.92 -17.97
CA TYR A 89 -28.19 3.07 -17.28
C TYR A 89 -28.86 4.40 -17.64
N LEU A 90 -28.11 5.52 -17.62
CA LEU A 90 -28.61 6.84 -17.99
C LEU A 90 -28.98 6.94 -19.48
N ASP A 91 -28.26 6.21 -20.34
CA ASP A 91 -28.58 6.05 -21.77
C ASP A 91 -29.82 5.18 -22.03
N GLY A 92 -30.45 4.62 -21.00
CA GLY A 92 -31.59 3.70 -21.12
C GLY A 92 -31.23 2.33 -21.72
N LYS A 93 -29.94 2.01 -21.84
CA LYS A 93 -29.42 0.75 -22.42
C LYS A 93 -29.35 -0.39 -21.41
N LEU A 94 -29.61 -0.11 -20.14
CA LEU A 94 -29.47 -1.06 -19.04
C LEU A 94 -30.64 -0.89 -18.06
N GLU A 95 -31.49 -1.92 -17.97
CA GLU A 95 -32.59 -1.97 -17.01
C GLU A 95 -32.16 -2.74 -15.75
N GLY A 96 -32.40 -2.17 -14.57
CA GLY A 96 -32.14 -2.84 -13.28
C GLY A 96 -31.27 -2.05 -12.30
N ARG A 97 -31.13 -2.58 -11.07
CA ARG A 97 -30.34 -1.97 -10.01
C ARG A 97 -28.83 -2.04 -10.31
N PRO A 98 -28.05 -0.99 -10.02
CA PRO A 98 -26.60 -1.03 -10.09
C PRO A 98 -26.01 -2.22 -9.30
N GLU A 99 -24.93 -2.81 -9.85
CA GLU A 99 -24.25 -4.01 -9.33
C GLU A 99 -23.79 -3.83 -7.87
N ASN A 100 -23.82 -4.90 -7.07
CA ASN A 100 -23.34 -4.88 -5.68
C ASN A 100 -21.80 -4.71 -5.64
N HIS A 101 -21.30 -3.65 -5.01
CA HIS A 101 -19.86 -3.32 -4.90
C HIS A 101 -19.13 -4.11 -3.80
N ALA A 102 -19.87 -4.75 -2.90
CA ALA A 102 -19.34 -5.42 -1.72
C ALA A 102 -18.13 -6.35 -1.95
N PRO A 103 -18.05 -7.19 -3.01
CA PRO A 103 -16.89 -8.05 -3.19
C PRO A 103 -15.61 -7.29 -3.55
N TRP A 104 -15.69 -6.25 -4.39
CA TRP A 104 -14.53 -5.42 -4.74
C TRP A 104 -14.02 -4.65 -3.54
N ASP A 105 -14.94 -4.08 -2.77
CA ASP A 105 -14.60 -3.31 -1.58
C ASP A 105 -13.90 -4.18 -0.55
N ARG A 106 -14.35 -5.44 -0.35
CA ARG A 106 -13.67 -6.39 0.54
C ARG A 106 -12.24 -6.66 0.11
N VAL A 107 -11.99 -6.90 -1.18
CA VAL A 107 -10.64 -7.17 -1.68
C VAL A 107 -9.73 -5.96 -1.53
N ILE A 108 -10.24 -4.75 -1.87
CA ILE A 108 -9.51 -3.49 -1.70
C ILE A 108 -9.13 -3.28 -0.23
N TRP A 109 -10.07 -3.51 0.70
CA TRP A 109 -9.81 -3.41 2.14
C TRP A 109 -8.79 -4.43 2.63
N LEU A 110 -8.89 -5.69 2.18
CA LEU A 110 -7.91 -6.72 2.53
C LEU A 110 -6.50 -6.34 2.07
N LEU A 111 -6.35 -5.85 0.84
CA LEU A 111 -5.05 -5.38 0.33
C LEU A 111 -4.53 -4.17 1.11
N GLY A 112 -5.42 -3.22 1.46
CA GLY A 112 -5.07 -2.09 2.31
C GLY A 112 -4.53 -2.53 3.67
N ILE A 113 -5.21 -3.45 4.35
CA ILE A 113 -4.77 -4.00 5.65
C ILE A 113 -3.44 -4.76 5.51
N ILE A 114 -3.32 -5.64 4.51
CA ILE A 114 -2.08 -6.37 4.24
C ILE A 114 -0.92 -5.40 4.02
N SER A 115 -1.13 -4.36 3.23
CA SER A 115 -0.09 -3.36 2.95
C SER A 115 0.31 -2.60 4.22
N LEU A 116 -0.65 -2.20 5.06
CA LEU A 116 -0.36 -1.46 6.28
C LEU A 116 0.39 -2.32 7.30
N VAL A 117 -0.05 -3.57 7.51
CA VAL A 117 0.60 -4.50 8.43
C VAL A 117 2.02 -4.82 7.94
N SER A 118 2.17 -5.10 6.65
CA SER A 118 3.49 -5.37 6.05
C SER A 118 4.41 -4.16 6.15
N PHE A 119 3.88 -2.95 5.98
CA PHE A 119 4.65 -1.71 6.09
C PHE A 119 5.20 -1.54 7.51
N VAL A 120 4.33 -1.64 8.52
CA VAL A 120 4.72 -1.43 9.92
C VAL A 120 5.74 -2.48 10.35
N LEU A 121 5.52 -3.75 10.04
CA LEU A 121 6.44 -4.83 10.38
C LEU A 121 7.76 -4.72 9.61
N GLY A 122 7.70 -4.46 8.31
CA GLY A 122 8.89 -4.34 7.46
C GLY A 122 9.76 -3.16 7.87
N PHE A 123 9.15 -1.99 8.06
CA PHE A 123 9.87 -0.80 8.49
C PHE A 123 10.44 -0.96 9.91
N GLY A 124 9.69 -1.57 10.82
CA GLY A 124 10.17 -1.86 12.18
C GLY A 124 11.38 -2.80 12.18
N LEU A 125 11.34 -3.87 11.39
CA LEU A 125 12.48 -4.78 11.23
C LEU A 125 13.68 -4.11 10.57
N LEU A 126 13.46 -3.21 9.61
CA LEU A 126 14.55 -2.46 9.00
C LEU A 126 15.28 -1.58 10.02
N VAL A 127 14.51 -0.88 10.87
CA VAL A 127 15.05 -0.06 11.96
C VAL A 127 15.82 -0.92 12.96
N TYR A 128 15.26 -2.06 13.35
CA TYR A 128 15.93 -3.02 14.24
C TYR A 128 17.27 -3.50 13.66
N SER A 129 17.29 -3.89 12.38
CA SER A 129 18.51 -4.30 11.69
C SER A 129 19.54 -3.17 11.62
N ALA A 130 19.11 -1.94 11.38
CA ALA A 130 20.01 -0.78 11.35
C ALA A 130 20.65 -0.50 12.73
N ILE A 131 19.88 -0.59 13.81
CA ILE A 131 20.40 -0.40 15.18
C ILE A 131 21.41 -1.51 15.53
N THR A 132 21.04 -2.77 15.27
CA THR A 132 21.90 -3.93 15.56
C THR A 132 23.20 -3.86 14.76
N PHE A 133 23.13 -3.44 13.49
CA PHE A 133 24.32 -3.24 12.66
C PHE A 133 25.27 -2.18 13.24
N LEU A 134 24.74 -1.08 13.78
CA LEU A 134 25.55 -0.02 14.41
C LEU A 134 26.23 -0.47 15.70
N GLU A 135 25.63 -1.39 16.45
CA GLU A 135 26.26 -1.97 17.65
C GLU A 135 27.43 -2.87 17.30
N VAL A 136 27.32 -3.64 16.21
CA VAL A 136 28.37 -4.55 15.73
C VAL A 136 29.49 -3.82 14.98
N ALA A 137 29.19 -2.67 14.35
CA ALA A 137 30.16 -1.89 13.59
C ALA A 137 31.07 -0.98 14.45
N LYS A 138 30.82 -0.89 15.77
CA LYS A 138 31.72 -0.23 16.74
C LYS A 138 32.87 -1.14 17.11
#